data_AF-A0A433WT80-F1
#
_entry.id   AF-A0A433WT80-F1
#
_cell.length_a   1.000
_cell.length_b   1.000
_cell.length_c   1.000
_cell.angle_alpha   90.00
_cell.angle_beta   90.00
_cell.angle_gamma   90.00
#
_symmetry.space_group_name_H-M   'P 1'
#
loop_
_entity.id
_entity.type
_entity.pdbx_description
1 polymer ?
#
loop_
_entity_poly.entity_id
_entity_poly.type
_entity_poly.pdbx_seq_one_letter_code
_entity_poly.pdbx_strand_id
1 'polypeptide(L)'
;MFVSAPAWLNWFSGSIGLHHIHHAAPGIPNYRLAACHDAHRIFNDVKIIGLREAARELFRHTLWDDSKGEMVPFATVNRARPRKTIIVPTLI
;
A
#
# COMPACT_ATOMS: atom_id res chain seq x y z
N MET A 1 10.72 2.53 7.29
CA MET A 1 9.68 3.19 6.47
C MET A 1 8.54 3.53 7.41
N PHE A 2 8.14 4.79 7.45
CA PHE A 2 7.08 5.28 8.32
C PHE A 2 5.94 5.83 7.45
N VAL A 3 4.70 5.46 7.77
CA VAL A 3 3.51 5.99 7.11
C VAL A 3 2.87 6.97 8.06
N SER A 4 2.87 8.25 7.71
CA SER A 4 2.24 9.28 8.52
C SER A 4 0.73 9.25 8.29
N ALA A 5 -0.01 8.79 9.29
CA ALA A 5 -1.47 8.61 9.25
C ALA A 5 -2.13 9.13 10.54
N PRO A 6 -3.40 9.56 10.51
CA PRO A 6 -4.13 9.99 11.70
C PRO A 6 -4.33 8.84 12.69
N ALA A 7 -4.46 9.16 13.98
CA ALA A 7 -4.45 8.19 15.08
C ALA A 7 -5.44 7.02 14.91
N TRP A 8 -6.63 7.28 14.37
CA TRP A 8 -7.63 6.23 14.12
C TRP A 8 -7.19 5.23 13.04
N LEU A 9 -6.45 5.70 12.01
CA LEU A 9 -5.94 4.85 10.95
C LEU A 9 -4.71 4.08 11.42
N ASN A 10 -3.88 4.66 12.30
CA ASN A 10 -2.82 3.93 12.99
C ASN A 10 -3.40 2.82 13.87
N TRP A 11 -4.47 3.09 14.63
CA TRP A 11 -5.15 2.05 15.41
C TRP A 11 -5.72 0.95 14.52
N PHE A 12 -6.41 1.30 13.43
CA PHE A 12 -7.00 0.33 12.50
C PHE A 12 -5.95 -0.52 11.77
N SER A 13 -4.82 0.10 11.39
CA SER A 13 -3.73 -0.58 10.69
C SER A 13 -2.71 -1.22 11.64
N GLY A 14 -2.96 -1.23 12.95
CA GLY A 14 -2.04 -1.80 13.93
C GLY A 14 -0.68 -1.09 14.00
N SER A 15 -0.60 0.17 13.60
CA SER A 15 0.63 0.95 13.48
C SER A 15 1.68 0.25 12.62
N ILE A 16 1.29 -0.29 11.45
CA ILE A 16 2.21 -0.93 10.49
C ILE A 16 3.43 -0.06 10.14
N GLY A 17 3.29 1.27 10.19
CA GLY A 17 4.41 2.20 9.97
C GLY A 17 5.48 2.14 11.06
N LEU A 18 5.18 1.59 12.24
CA LEU A 18 6.06 1.43 13.40
C LEU A 18 6.53 -0.03 13.59
N HIS A 19 6.15 -0.94 12.68
CA HIS A 19 6.60 -2.33 12.74
C HIS A 19 8.12 -2.48 12.77
N HIS A 20 8.85 -1.57 12.13
CA HIS A 20 10.31 -1.56 12.17
C HIS A 20 10.86 -1.37 13.60
N ILE A 21 10.20 -0.58 14.45
CA ILE A 21 10.55 -0.43 15.88
C ILE A 21 10.08 -1.65 16.66
N HIS A 22 8.91 -2.20 16.36
CA HIS A 22 8.42 -3.40 17.02
C HIS A 22 9.34 -4.61 16.77
N HIS A 23 9.87 -4.79 15.54
CA HIS A 23 10.87 -5.81 15.26
C HIS A 23 12.20 -5.55 15.97
N ALA A 24 12.61 -4.29 16.12
CA ALA A 24 13.83 -3.94 16.87
C ALA A 24 13.66 -4.08 18.40
N ALA A 25 12.44 -3.94 18.91
CA ALA A 25 12.11 -3.98 20.33
C ALA A 25 10.71 -4.59 20.56
N PRO A 26 10.57 -5.93 20.49
CA PRO A 26 9.26 -6.61 20.53
C PRO A 26 8.53 -6.48 21.88
N GLY A 27 9.25 -6.10 22.95
CA GLY A 27 8.66 -5.83 24.26
C GLY A 27 7.90 -4.50 24.35
N ILE A 28 7.96 -3.64 23.32
CA ILE A 28 7.24 -2.37 23.31
C ILE A 28 5.82 -2.61 22.81
N PRO A 29 4.80 -2.39 23.66
CA PRO A 29 3.41 -2.55 23.24
C PRO A 29 3.01 -1.44 22.25
N ASN A 30 2.07 -1.75 21.34
CA ASN A 30 1.76 -0.91 20.18
C ASN A 30 1.44 0.55 20.53
N TYR A 31 0.71 0.78 21.62
CA TYR A 31 0.35 2.12 22.09
C TYR A 31 1.55 2.98 22.57
N ARG A 32 2.71 2.38 22.84
CA ARG A 32 3.96 3.09 23.20
C ARG A 32 4.92 3.25 22.03
N LEU A 33 4.67 2.61 20.88
CA LEU A 33 5.56 2.69 19.72
C LEU A 33 5.66 4.13 19.19
N ALA A 34 4.56 4.87 19.15
CA ALA A 34 4.56 6.26 18.68
C ALA A 34 5.39 7.18 19.58
N ALA A 35 5.20 7.06 20.90
CA ALA A 35 6.00 7.81 21.88
C ALA A 35 7.49 7.45 21.81
N CYS A 36 7.82 6.17 21.55
CA CYS A 36 9.19 5.71 21.38
C CYS A 36 9.84 6.29 20.11
N HIS A 37 9.09 6.29 18.99
CA HIS A 37 9.49 6.90 17.72
C HIS A 37 9.77 8.39 17.89
N ASP A 38 8.84 9.13 18.52
CA ASP A 38 8.96 10.58 18.72
C ASP A 38 10.11 10.95 19.68
N ALA A 39 10.38 10.10 20.68
CA ALA A 39 11.46 10.32 21.65
C ALA A 39 12.87 10.11 21.06
N HIS A 40 13.01 9.34 19.98
CA HIS A 40 14.31 8.98 19.40
C HIS A 40 14.46 9.54 17.99
N ARG A 41 15.22 10.63 17.87
CA ARG A 41 15.52 11.28 16.58
C ARG A 41 16.14 10.36 15.53
N ILE A 42 16.72 9.22 15.94
CA ILE A 42 17.29 8.22 15.03
C ILE A 42 16.22 7.65 14.09
N PHE A 43 14.97 7.57 14.54
CA PHE A 43 13.86 7.05 13.73
C PHE A 43 13.26 8.10 12.79
N ASN A 44 13.66 9.37 12.90
CA ASN A 44 13.20 10.44 12.00
C ASN A 44 13.93 10.45 10.65
N ASP A 45 15.03 9.71 10.50
CA ASP A 45 15.80 9.62 9.25
C ASP A 45 15.34 8.47 8.33
N VAL A 46 14.10 8.01 8.51
CA VAL A 46 13.48 7.01 7.65
C VAL A 46 12.59 7.68 6.61
N LYS A 47 12.52 7.11 5.40
CA LYS A 47 11.60 7.59 4.36
C LYS A 47 10.16 7.63 4.91
N ILE A 48 9.62 8.84 5.02
CA ILE A 48 8.24 9.11 5.42
C ILE A 48 7.40 9.10 4.15
N ILE A 49 6.48 8.15 4.05
CA ILE A 49 5.49 8.13 2.98
C ILE A 49 4.21 8.78 3.50
N GLY A 50 3.76 9.84 2.85
CA GLY A 50 2.50 10.49 3.19
C GLY A 50 1.30 9.67 2.73
N LEU A 51 0.13 9.83 3.36
CA LEU A 51 -1.10 9.11 2.98
C LEU A 51 -1.45 9.21 1.49
N ARG A 52 -1.30 10.40 0.90
CA ARG A 52 -1.59 10.62 -0.52
C ARG A 52 -0.65 9.85 -1.44
N GLU A 53 0.62 9.75 -1.05
CA GLU A 53 1.62 8.99 -1.78
C GLU A 53 1.35 7.49 -1.64
N ALA A 54 1.12 7.01 -0.41
CA ALA A 54 0.74 5.63 -0.16
C ALA A 54 -0.51 5.21 -0.95
N ALA A 55 -1.56 6.05 -0.96
CA ALA A 55 -2.77 5.80 -1.73
C ALA A 55 -2.50 5.77 -3.24
N ARG A 56 -1.70 6.73 -3.76
CA ARG A 56 -1.33 6.77 -5.18
C ARG A 56 -0.60 5.50 -5.60
N GLU A 57 0.41 5.08 -4.84
CA GLU A 57 1.21 3.90 -5.16
C GLU A 57 0.39 2.61 -5.10
N LEU A 58 -0.52 2.49 -4.12
CA LEU A 58 -1.44 1.36 -4.00
C LEU A 58 -2.30 1.14 -5.25
N PHE A 59 -2.85 2.23 -5.82
CA PHE A 59 -3.65 2.15 -7.04
C PHE A 59 -2.84 2.05 -8.33
N ARG A 60 -1.53 2.30 -8.29
CA ARG A 60 -0.64 2.15 -9.44
C ARG A 60 -0.11 0.75 -9.62
N HIS A 61 0.13 0.06 -8.51
CA HIS A 61 0.82 -1.23 -8.49
C HIS A 61 -0.13 -2.36 -8.11
N THR A 62 -1.18 -2.54 -8.91
CA THR A 62 -2.29 -3.42 -8.52
C THR A 62 -2.25 -4.79 -9.19
N LEU A 63 -1.74 -4.88 -10.41
CA LEU A 63 -1.65 -6.13 -11.17
C LEU A 63 -0.26 -6.29 -11.76
N TRP A 64 0.27 -7.50 -11.80
CA TRP A 64 1.50 -7.82 -12.54
C TRP A 64 1.16 -8.06 -14.02
N ASP A 65 1.79 -7.31 -14.92
CA ASP A 65 1.70 -7.53 -16.37
C ASP A 65 2.90 -8.38 -16.82
N ASP A 66 2.66 -9.67 -17.05
CA ASP A 66 3.69 -10.63 -17.46
C ASP A 66 4.34 -10.27 -18.82
N SER A 67 3.59 -9.63 -19.72
CA SER A 67 4.09 -9.25 -21.06
C SER A 67 5.06 -8.09 -21.02
N LYS A 68 4.96 -7.23 -20.00
CA LYS A 68 5.82 -6.05 -19.82
C LYS A 68 6.81 -6.18 -18.67
N GLY A 69 6.63 -7.17 -17.80
CA GLY A 69 7.46 -7.37 -16.61
C GLY A 69 7.33 -6.22 -15.59
N GLU A 70 6.15 -5.58 -15.53
CA GLU A 70 5.91 -4.42 -14.64
C GLU A 70 4.56 -4.51 -13.93
N MET A 71 4.42 -3.81 -12.81
CA MET A 71 3.13 -3.67 -12.14
C MET A 71 2.30 -2.55 -12.77
N VAL A 72 1.06 -2.86 -13.18
CA VAL A 72 0.11 -1.96 -13.83
C VAL A 72 -1.16 -1.71 -12.99
N PRO A 73 -1.81 -0.54 -13.15
CA PRO A 73 -3.12 -0.27 -12.56
C PRO A 73 -4.26 -1.11 -13.18
N PHE A 74 -5.34 -1.35 -12.43
CA PHE A 74 -6.58 -1.99 -12.96
C PHE A 74 -7.15 -1.29 -14.21
N ALA A 75 -7.05 0.03 -14.27
CA ALA A 75 -7.54 0.82 -15.40
C ALA A 75 -6.84 0.43 -16.73
N THR A 76 -5.58 0.00 -16.67
CA THR A 76 -4.81 -0.45 -17.84
C THR A 76 -5.41 -1.71 -18.44
N VAL A 77 -5.82 -2.67 -17.59
CA VAL A 77 -6.40 -3.95 -18.05
C VAL A 77 -7.82 -3.77 -18.59
N ASN A 78 -8.65 -2.93 -17.96
CA ASN A 78 -10.00 -2.65 -18.46
C ASN A 78 -10.00 -1.97 -19.84
N ARG A 79 -8.95 -1.21 -20.16
CA ARG A 79 -8.79 -0.58 -21.48
C ARG A 79 -8.27 -1.56 -22.55
N ALA A 80 -7.53 -2.59 -22.13
CA ALA A 80 -6.94 -3.59 -23.00
C ALA A 80 -7.88 -4.77 -23.32
N ARG A 81 -8.99 -4.96 -22.57
CA ARG A 81 -9.98 -6.02 -22.89
C ARG A 81 -10.70 -5.69 -24.21
N PRO A 82 -10.50 -6.46 -25.29
CA PRO A 82 -11.40 -6.36 -26.44
C PRO A 82 -12.80 -6.79 -25.97
N ARG A 83 -13.82 -5.98 -26.30
CA ARG A 83 -15.22 -6.38 -26.13
C ARG A 83 -15.40 -7.68 -26.92
N LYS A 84 -15.71 -8.77 -26.22
CA LYS A 84 -16.05 -10.03 -26.87
C LYS A 84 -17.41 -9.82 -27.54
N THR A 85 -17.41 -9.42 -28.81
CA THR A 85 -18.62 -9.40 -29.63
C THR A 85 -19.03 -10.85 -29.80
N ILE A 86 -20.06 -11.27 -29.07
CA ILE A 86 -20.66 -12.59 -29.24
C ILE A 86 -21.46 -12.51 -30.54
N ILE A 87 -20.91 -13.03 -31.62
CA ILE A 87 -21.67 -13.28 -32.85
C ILE A 87 -22.49 -14.54 -32.57
N VAL A 88 -23.78 -14.37 -32.32
CA VAL A 88 -24.72 -15.48 -32.18
C VAL A 88 -24.99 -15.99 -33.60
N PRO A 89 -24.65 -17.25 -33.95
CA PRO A 89 -24.96 -17.74 -35.28
C PRO A 89 -26.46 -17.97 -35.38
N THR A 90 -27.13 -17.23 -36.26
CA THR A 90 -28.50 -17.49 -36.68
C THR A 90 -28.51 -18.81 -37.46
N LEU A 91 -28.97 -19.89 -36.83
CA LEU A 91 -29.27 -21.15 -37.51
C LEU A 91 -30.53 -20.94 -38.35
N ILE A 92 -30.37 -21.06 -39.68
CA ILE A 92 -31.43 -21.29 -40.67
C ILE A 92 -31.78 -22.78 -40.62
#